data_AF-A0A7X5ITD2-F1
#
_entry.id   AF-A0A7X5ITD2-F1
#
_cell.length_a   1.000
_cell.length_b   1.000
_cell.length_c   1.000
_cell.angle_alpha   90.00
_cell.angle_beta   90.00
_cell.angle_gamma   90.00
#
_symmetry.space_group_name_H-M   'P 1'
#
loop_
_entity.id
_entity.type
_entity.pdbx_description
1 polymer ?
#
loop_
_entity_poly.entity_id
_entity_poly.type
_entity_poly.pdbx_seq_one_letter_code
_entity_poly.pdbx_strand_id
1 'polypeptide(L)'
;MDGVFKKHGHGCPLLLPRSQPNPSPISLVKSAFLLSCKTKRCPGRLLPAGFPPPCRPWKLIHLKGEGIWFPFFYFIAIIKYQLYFYISGVKAGKVLMRSEKEMMDRIIEVAEKDERVRGVYMSGSRTNPNAPRDIFQDYDIVYVVTDISSFREDRGWIDVFGRRLYMQYPDAMPMPWEEIDTEKSYGYLMQFADGNRIDLRLATMEYALEDIKKDRLCRILLDKDKVLPEIPQATDEDHWVKRPGEKEYLNCCNEFWWMQNSIGKGIWRGEITYAMDMLNLHARPELMKMLTWYVGVNRNFSCSVGKCGKYLDKYVTQEEYQRLMETYPGAKEEAIWNSVWVMCDLFDEIARKVGDGLGYDYNKKEAHNSRLYLDCTYEAPRGAKKFYMVRRMRAKDVEQVAGIWLEGNLDAHRFIQETYWQGNYEEVKGQLAQAEVYTYEDDRGILGFAGISHGYIAGIFVKEKMRSQGIGKALVDFCKEKYPELFLHVYCKNRKAVVFYEREGFSVEKEQMDKNTGEKEYVMVWRGSRLNG
;
A
#
# COMPACT_ATOMS: atom_id res chain seq x y z
N MET A 1 -17.87 1.26 -38.60
CA MET A 1 -16.46 0.94 -38.93
C MET A 1 -16.29 -0.39 -38.29
N ASP A 2 -16.00 -1.41 -39.11
CA ASP A 2 -16.06 -2.82 -38.77
C ASP A 2 -14.96 -3.50 -39.61
N GLY A 3 -13.97 -4.11 -38.92
CA GLY A 3 -12.81 -4.81 -39.48
C GLY A 3 -12.77 -6.26 -38.99
N VAL A 4 -12.18 -7.17 -39.75
CA VAL A 4 -12.47 -8.61 -39.66
C VAL A 4 -11.50 -9.39 -38.77
N PHE A 5 -11.99 -9.92 -37.64
CA PHE A 5 -11.25 -10.91 -36.85
C PHE A 5 -11.27 -12.25 -37.61
N LYS A 6 -10.12 -12.72 -38.08
CA LYS A 6 -9.97 -14.01 -38.77
C LYS A 6 -8.94 -14.91 -38.11
N LYS A 7 -9.30 -16.19 -38.11
CA LYS A 7 -8.59 -17.36 -37.59
C LYS A 7 -7.17 -17.50 -38.14
N HIS A 8 -6.16 -17.47 -37.26
CA HIS A 8 -4.82 -17.99 -37.54
C HIS A 8 -4.44 -18.98 -36.44
N GLY A 9 -4.44 -20.28 -36.79
CA GLY A 9 -3.88 -21.34 -35.96
C GLY A 9 -2.40 -21.52 -36.29
N HIS A 10 -1.57 -21.64 -35.26
CA HIS A 10 -0.57 -22.70 -35.07
C HIS A 10 0.17 -22.43 -33.74
N GLY A 11 0.03 -23.36 -32.79
CA GLY A 11 0.74 -23.34 -31.52
C GLY A 11 2.10 -24.04 -31.59
N CYS A 12 2.98 -23.66 -30.66
CA CYS A 12 4.11 -24.47 -30.23
C CYS A 12 4.37 -24.20 -28.73
N PRO A 13 4.31 -25.21 -27.85
CA PRO A 13 4.56 -25.04 -26.42
C PRO A 13 6.04 -25.32 -26.11
N LEU A 14 6.77 -24.31 -25.61
CA LEU A 14 8.08 -24.51 -25.00
C LEU A 14 7.93 -24.74 -23.50
N LEU A 15 8.13 -26.01 -23.12
CA LEU A 15 8.20 -26.50 -21.74
C LEU A 15 9.36 -25.84 -20.98
N LEU A 16 9.06 -25.23 -19.84
CA LEU A 16 10.04 -24.84 -18.82
C LEU A 16 10.36 -26.04 -17.91
N PRO A 17 11.63 -26.35 -17.61
CA PRO A 17 11.97 -27.23 -16.50
C PRO A 17 11.96 -26.48 -15.16
N ARG A 18 11.40 -27.15 -14.14
CA ARG A 18 11.32 -26.72 -12.75
C ARG A 18 12.67 -26.70 -12.03
N SER A 19 12.78 -25.73 -11.11
CA SER A 19 13.40 -25.74 -9.77
C SER A 19 14.71 -26.51 -9.51
N GLN A 20 15.76 -25.80 -9.09
CA GLN A 20 16.84 -26.33 -8.26
C GLN A 20 16.67 -25.91 -6.78
N PRO A 21 17.10 -26.73 -5.80
CA PRO A 21 16.92 -26.44 -4.37
C PRO A 21 17.96 -25.46 -3.81
N ASN A 22 17.54 -24.70 -2.78
CA ASN A 22 18.37 -23.76 -2.01
C ASN A 22 19.59 -24.45 -1.37
N PRO A 23 20.79 -23.82 -1.37
CA PRO A 23 21.94 -24.36 -0.65
C PRO A 23 21.88 -24.02 0.85
N SER A 24 22.34 -24.96 1.67
CA SER A 24 22.39 -24.87 3.14
C SER A 24 23.24 -23.69 3.67
N PRO A 25 23.04 -23.21 4.92
CA PRO A 25 23.72 -22.05 5.50
C PRO A 25 25.26 -22.12 5.55
N ILE A 26 25.84 -23.30 5.32
CA ILE A 26 27.29 -23.54 5.38
C ILE A 26 28.01 -23.12 4.07
N SER A 27 27.30 -22.97 2.94
CA SER A 27 27.92 -22.56 1.66
C SER A 27 28.09 -21.04 1.52
N LEU A 28 27.32 -20.22 2.26
CA LEU A 28 27.38 -18.75 2.22
C LEU A 28 28.61 -18.16 2.93
N VAL A 29 29.16 -18.87 3.92
CA VAL A 29 30.32 -18.39 4.69
C VAL A 29 31.64 -18.55 3.93
N LYS A 30 31.74 -19.51 2.99
CA LYS A 30 32.93 -19.69 2.15
C LYS A 30 33.02 -18.69 1.00
N SER A 31 31.89 -18.16 0.52
CA SER A 31 31.85 -17.21 -0.59
C SER A 31 32.17 -15.76 -0.18
N ALA A 32 31.90 -15.39 1.09
CA ALA A 32 32.16 -14.05 1.61
C ALA A 32 33.66 -13.76 1.86
N PHE A 33 34.48 -14.79 2.07
CA PHE A 33 35.92 -14.61 2.36
C PHE A 33 36.83 -14.51 1.12
N LEU A 34 36.33 -14.90 -0.06
CA LEU A 34 37.12 -14.89 -1.30
C LEU A 34 36.93 -13.63 -2.17
N LEU A 35 36.04 -12.71 -1.80
CA LEU A 35 35.80 -11.48 -2.56
C LEU A 35 36.55 -10.22 -2.05
N SER A 36 37.29 -10.30 -0.94
CA SER A 36 37.94 -9.11 -0.36
C SER A 36 39.40 -8.87 -0.82
N CYS A 37 39.96 -9.69 -1.72
CA CYS A 37 41.39 -9.57 -2.10
C CYS A 37 41.66 -9.24 -3.58
N LYS A 38 40.69 -8.76 -4.35
CA LYS A 38 40.95 -8.34 -5.74
C LYS A 38 40.15 -7.11 -6.15
N THR A 39 40.58 -5.92 -5.75
CA THR A 39 40.38 -4.71 -6.57
C THR A 39 41.54 -3.73 -6.45
N LYS A 40 42.01 -3.35 -7.64
CA LYS A 40 43.15 -2.54 -8.05
C LYS A 40 43.17 -1.11 -7.47
N ARG A 41 44.42 -0.64 -7.28
CA ARG A 41 44.95 0.74 -7.36
C ARG A 41 43.96 1.81 -7.87
N CYS A 42 43.83 2.90 -7.10
CA CYS A 42 43.50 4.23 -7.61
C CYS A 42 44.57 5.25 -7.19
N PRO A 43 44.88 6.26 -8.05
CA PRO A 43 45.97 7.21 -7.85
C PRO A 43 45.56 8.35 -6.91
N GLY A 44 46.57 8.97 -6.29
CA GLY A 44 46.40 9.95 -5.22
C GLY A 44 45.65 11.22 -5.58
N ARG A 45 44.96 11.78 -4.58
CA ARG A 45 44.68 13.20 -4.44
C ARG A 45 44.58 13.57 -2.96
N LEU A 46 45.16 14.73 -2.68
CA LEU A 46 45.31 15.39 -1.38
C LEU A 46 43.97 15.68 -0.68
N LEU A 47 43.93 15.49 0.64
CA LEU A 47 43.06 16.21 1.57
C LEU A 47 43.84 16.59 2.85
N PRO A 48 43.48 17.71 3.51
CA PRO A 48 44.38 18.47 4.39
C PRO A 48 44.38 18.02 5.86
N ALA A 49 45.38 18.53 6.59
CA ALA A 49 45.84 18.13 7.92
C ALA A 49 44.83 18.36 9.07
N GLY A 50 44.82 17.44 10.05
CA GLY A 50 44.07 17.65 11.31
C GLY A 50 43.89 16.51 12.30
N PHE A 51 44.61 15.37 12.24
CA PHE A 51 44.54 14.32 13.28
C PHE A 51 45.93 13.75 13.64
N PRO A 52 46.17 13.40 14.92
CA PRO A 52 47.47 12.93 15.40
C PRO A 52 47.80 11.50 14.91
N PRO A 53 49.08 11.15 14.76
CA PRO A 53 49.48 9.88 14.13
C PRO A 53 49.29 8.70 15.09
N PRO A 54 48.80 7.53 14.62
CA PRO A 54 48.89 6.32 15.41
C PRO A 54 50.34 5.79 15.41
N CYS A 55 50.70 5.25 16.57
CA CYS A 55 52.01 4.74 16.96
C CYS A 55 52.70 3.82 15.93
N ARG A 56 54.04 3.92 15.95
CA ARG A 56 55.11 3.21 15.19
C ARG A 56 54.76 1.86 14.51
N PRO A 57 55.32 1.58 13.32
CA PRO A 57 55.10 0.32 12.60
C PRO A 57 55.83 -0.85 13.26
N TRP A 58 55.13 -1.98 13.38
CA TRP A 58 55.71 -3.26 13.77
C TRP A 58 56.66 -3.74 12.67
N LYS A 59 57.92 -4.04 13.04
CA LYS A 59 58.88 -4.72 12.16
C LYS A 59 58.29 -6.06 11.72
N LEU A 60 58.11 -6.25 10.41
CA LEU A 60 57.92 -7.58 9.82
C LEU A 60 59.21 -8.37 10.05
N ILE A 61 59.18 -9.33 10.96
CA ILE A 61 60.19 -10.39 11.03
C ILE A 61 59.78 -11.43 9.99
N HIS A 62 60.57 -11.55 8.92
CA HIS A 62 60.46 -12.66 7.97
C HIS A 62 60.97 -13.93 8.66
N LEU A 63 60.05 -14.79 9.11
CA LEU A 63 60.36 -16.19 9.40
C LEU A 63 60.01 -17.02 8.16
N LYS A 64 61.07 -17.48 7.48
CA LYS A 64 60.99 -18.57 6.49
C LYS A 64 60.84 -19.88 7.27
N GLY A 65 59.85 -20.69 6.91
CA GLY A 65 59.78 -22.10 7.31
C GLY A 65 58.43 -22.51 7.88
N GLU A 66 57.75 -23.36 7.11
CA GLU A 66 56.85 -24.44 7.58
C GLU A 66 55.50 -24.08 8.25
N GLY A 67 54.44 -24.27 7.45
CA GLY A 67 53.33 -25.18 7.78
C GLY A 67 52.55 -25.01 9.10
N ILE A 68 51.30 -24.56 8.98
CA ILE A 68 50.17 -24.97 9.84
C ILE A 68 50.33 -24.70 11.35
N TRP A 69 50.65 -23.47 11.76
CA TRP A 69 50.48 -23.06 13.17
C TRP A 69 49.82 -21.69 13.37
N PHE A 70 49.60 -20.92 12.29
CA PHE A 70 49.01 -19.57 12.40
C PHE A 70 47.48 -19.51 12.63
N PRO A 71 46.64 -20.44 12.16
CA PRO A 71 45.20 -20.38 12.44
C PRO A 71 44.85 -20.84 13.86
N PHE A 72 45.67 -21.71 14.46
CA PHE A 72 45.36 -22.32 15.75
C PHE A 72 45.58 -21.35 16.92
N PHE A 73 46.63 -20.53 16.87
CA PHE A 73 46.85 -19.47 17.87
C PHE A 73 45.82 -18.34 17.78
N TYR A 74 45.34 -18.00 16.57
CA TYR A 74 44.28 -16.99 16.40
C TYR A 74 42.92 -17.50 16.89
N PHE A 75 42.61 -18.78 16.65
CA PHE A 75 41.38 -19.41 17.12
C PHE A 75 41.38 -19.59 18.65
N ILE A 76 42.51 -20.02 19.24
CA ILE A 76 42.68 -20.07 20.70
C ILE A 76 42.68 -18.68 21.32
N ALA A 77 43.22 -17.65 20.64
CA ALA A 77 43.16 -16.27 21.13
C ALA A 77 41.72 -15.75 21.13
N ILE A 78 40.92 -16.00 20.09
CA ILE A 78 39.49 -15.60 20.05
C ILE A 78 38.67 -16.37 21.09
N ILE A 79 38.88 -17.68 21.23
CA ILE A 79 38.22 -18.46 22.29
C ILE A 79 38.68 -17.97 23.65
N LYS A 80 39.97 -17.72 23.90
CA LYS A 80 40.44 -17.14 25.15
C LYS A 80 39.92 -15.72 25.37
N TYR A 81 39.72 -14.90 24.34
CA TYR A 81 39.17 -13.55 24.49
C TYR A 81 37.67 -13.59 24.78
N GLN A 82 36.91 -14.48 24.14
CA GLN A 82 35.49 -14.72 24.44
C GLN A 82 35.30 -15.40 25.79
N LEU A 83 36.15 -16.37 26.14
CA LEU A 83 36.12 -17.07 27.42
C LEU A 83 36.66 -16.18 28.55
N TYR A 84 37.62 -15.29 28.30
CA TYR A 84 38.02 -14.24 29.23
C TYR A 84 36.90 -13.22 29.40
N PHE A 85 36.16 -12.83 28.36
CA PHE A 85 34.93 -12.02 28.54
C PHE A 85 33.82 -12.76 29.31
N TYR A 86 33.80 -14.10 29.24
CA TYR A 86 32.83 -14.94 29.94
C TYR A 86 33.23 -15.28 31.39
N ILE A 87 34.54 -15.37 31.68
CA ILE A 87 35.13 -15.77 32.98
C ILE A 87 35.65 -14.57 33.78
N SER A 88 36.16 -13.51 33.13
CA SER A 88 36.46 -12.24 33.81
C SER A 88 35.16 -11.48 33.98
N GLY A 89 34.60 -11.59 35.19
CA GLY A 89 33.34 -11.01 35.60
C GLY A 89 33.31 -9.47 35.58
N VAL A 90 33.37 -8.88 34.39
CA VAL A 90 32.65 -7.64 34.15
C VAL A 90 31.19 -8.01 34.37
N LYS A 91 30.65 -7.62 35.53
CA LYS A 91 29.22 -7.61 35.78
C LYS A 91 28.56 -6.67 34.77
N ALA A 92 28.44 -7.08 33.52
CA ALA A 92 27.30 -6.74 32.71
C ALA A 92 26.13 -7.43 33.42
N GLY A 93 25.61 -6.78 34.46
CA GLY A 93 24.38 -7.23 35.09
C GLY A 93 23.41 -7.46 33.95
N LYS A 94 22.96 -8.70 33.76
CA LYS A 94 21.81 -8.96 32.89
C LYS A 94 20.73 -8.04 33.42
N VAL A 95 20.44 -6.95 32.71
CA VAL A 95 19.32 -6.10 33.04
C VAL A 95 18.11 -6.92 32.61
N LEU A 96 17.65 -7.78 33.52
CA LEU A 96 16.44 -8.54 33.33
C LEU A 96 15.28 -7.55 33.39
N MET A 97 14.36 -7.65 32.44
CA MET A 97 13.15 -6.83 32.43
C MET A 97 12.40 -7.02 33.74
N ARG A 98 12.12 -5.92 34.44
CA ARG A 98 11.27 -5.98 35.63
C ARG A 98 9.87 -6.41 35.24
N SER A 99 9.29 -7.31 36.03
CA SER A 99 7.92 -7.80 35.87
C SER A 99 6.89 -6.71 36.10
N GLU A 100 5.65 -6.95 35.66
CA GLU A 100 4.52 -6.04 35.91
C GLU A 100 4.35 -5.73 37.39
N LYS A 101 4.47 -6.76 38.24
CA LYS A 101 4.40 -6.58 39.69
C LYS A 101 5.51 -5.64 40.19
N GLU A 102 6.77 -5.88 39.82
CA GLU A 102 7.89 -5.04 40.26
C GLU A 102 7.75 -3.58 39.78
N MET A 103 7.25 -3.37 38.57
CA MET A 103 6.99 -2.03 38.04
C MET A 103 5.85 -1.33 38.79
N MET A 104 4.73 -2.02 39.00
CA MET A 104 3.58 -1.47 39.71
C MET A 104 3.90 -1.18 41.17
N ASP A 105 4.58 -2.09 41.85
CA ASP A 105 5.04 -1.91 43.23
C ASP A 105 5.97 -0.69 43.32
N ARG A 106 6.88 -0.51 42.36
CA ARG A 106 7.77 0.66 42.32
C ARG A 106 7.02 1.97 42.08
N ILE A 107 6.03 1.97 41.18
CA ILE A 107 5.20 3.14 40.89
C ILE A 107 4.41 3.55 42.13
N ILE A 108 3.85 2.59 42.86
CA ILE A 108 3.08 2.87 44.08
C ILE A 108 4.01 3.31 45.21
N GLU A 109 5.15 2.63 45.41
CA GLU A 109 6.12 2.96 46.47
C GLU A 109 6.66 4.39 46.35
N VAL A 110 6.96 4.84 45.13
CA VAL A 110 7.41 6.23 44.87
C VAL A 110 6.32 7.22 45.27
N ALA A 111 5.08 6.96 44.88
CA ALA A 111 3.94 7.82 45.21
C ALA A 111 3.60 7.80 46.71
N GLU A 112 3.74 6.68 47.39
CA GLU A 112 3.52 6.58 48.84
C GLU A 112 4.52 7.42 49.63
N LYS A 113 5.81 7.38 49.25
CA LYS A 113 6.89 8.08 49.96
C LYS A 113 6.93 9.59 49.70
N ASP A 114 6.47 10.03 48.54
CA ASP A 114 6.44 11.46 48.21
C ASP A 114 5.13 12.10 48.69
N GLU A 115 5.23 12.98 49.69
CA GLU A 115 4.07 13.67 50.28
C GLU A 115 3.34 14.61 49.31
N ARG A 116 4.04 15.06 48.25
CA ARG A 116 3.47 15.89 47.19
C ARG A 116 2.52 15.09 46.30
N VAL A 117 2.69 13.77 46.22
CA VAL A 117 1.80 12.87 45.47
C VAL A 117 0.65 12.44 46.38
N ARG A 118 -0.57 12.81 45.99
CA ARG A 118 -1.81 12.54 46.74
C ARG A 118 -2.59 11.35 46.20
N GLY A 119 -2.42 11.03 44.91
CA GLY A 119 -3.09 9.90 44.28
C GLY A 119 -2.37 9.40 43.05
N VAL A 120 -2.69 8.18 42.65
CA VAL A 120 -2.19 7.53 41.44
C VAL A 120 -3.33 6.79 40.76
N TYR A 121 -3.49 7.01 39.46
CA TYR A 121 -4.34 6.19 38.62
C TYR A 121 -3.59 5.79 37.34
N MET A 122 -4.02 4.69 36.74
CA MET A 122 -3.47 4.16 35.50
C MET A 122 -4.56 4.14 34.44
N SER A 123 -4.18 4.44 33.21
CA SER A 123 -5.06 4.35 32.03
C SER A 123 -4.46 3.44 30.96
N GLY A 124 -5.04 3.45 29.75
CA GLY A 124 -4.43 2.84 28.57
C GLY A 124 -4.62 1.33 28.45
N SER A 125 -3.73 0.68 27.70
CA SER A 125 -3.98 -0.72 27.28
C SER A 125 -3.95 -1.73 28.42
N ARG A 126 -3.29 -1.42 29.54
CA ARG A 126 -3.17 -2.31 30.70
C ARG A 126 -4.43 -2.38 31.55
N THR A 127 -5.31 -1.39 31.47
CA THR A 127 -6.62 -1.39 32.13
C THR A 127 -7.70 -2.06 31.28
N ASN A 128 -7.47 -2.21 29.97
CA ASN A 128 -8.43 -2.80 29.05
C ASN A 128 -8.43 -4.35 29.16
N PRO A 129 -9.56 -4.97 29.58
CA PRO A 129 -9.65 -6.43 29.69
C PRO A 129 -9.60 -7.15 28.33
N ASN A 130 -9.95 -6.47 27.24
CA ASN A 130 -9.98 -7.02 25.88
C ASN A 130 -8.67 -6.82 25.12
N ALA A 131 -7.72 -6.04 25.66
CA ALA A 131 -6.43 -5.83 25.04
C ALA A 131 -5.51 -7.06 25.26
N PRO A 132 -4.74 -7.47 24.24
CA PRO A 132 -3.75 -8.54 24.41
C PRO A 132 -2.67 -8.08 25.39
N ARG A 133 -2.22 -9.00 26.24
CA ARG A 133 -1.11 -8.76 27.17
C ARG A 133 0.20 -9.24 26.57
N ASP A 134 1.20 -8.37 26.56
CA ASP A 134 2.53 -8.66 26.05
C ASP A 134 3.62 -7.82 26.76
N ILE A 135 4.88 -8.07 26.39
CA ILE A 135 6.06 -7.44 26.99
C ILE A 135 6.27 -5.97 26.56
N PHE A 136 5.50 -5.46 25.59
CA PHE A 136 5.60 -4.10 25.07
C PHE A 136 4.43 -3.21 25.49
N GLN A 137 3.58 -3.66 26.43
CA GLN A 137 2.58 -2.79 27.02
C GLN A 137 3.23 -1.72 27.90
N ASP A 138 3.01 -0.47 27.54
CA ASP A 138 3.45 0.70 28.31
C ASP A 138 2.65 0.85 29.61
N TYR A 139 3.21 1.58 30.58
CA TYR A 139 2.51 1.98 31.80
C TYR A 139 2.08 3.44 31.66
N ASP A 140 0.81 3.69 31.33
CA ASP A 140 0.20 5.01 31.29
C ASP A 140 -0.24 5.41 32.72
N ILE A 141 0.62 6.14 33.42
CA ILE A 141 0.44 6.49 34.84
C ILE A 141 0.16 7.96 35.01
N VAL A 142 -0.78 8.30 35.89
CA VAL A 142 -1.01 9.68 36.33
C VAL A 142 -0.78 9.80 37.82
N TYR A 143 0.10 10.72 38.21
CA TYR A 143 0.28 11.16 39.60
C TYR A 143 -0.50 12.44 39.84
N VAL A 144 -1.41 12.38 40.80
CA VAL A 144 -2.14 13.55 41.29
C VAL A 144 -1.29 14.23 42.34
N VAL A 145 -0.83 15.45 42.06
CA VAL A 145 0.15 16.16 42.88
C VAL A 145 -0.40 17.48 43.43
N THR A 146 0.17 17.93 44.55
CA THR A 146 -0.15 19.23 45.16
C THR A 146 0.37 20.40 44.34
N ASP A 147 1.55 20.24 43.74
CA ASP A 147 2.18 21.23 42.87
C ASP A 147 3.02 20.51 41.80
N ILE A 148 3.03 21.05 40.58
CA ILE A 148 3.78 20.48 39.45
C ILE A 148 5.18 21.11 39.36
N SER A 149 5.30 22.38 39.76
CA SER A 149 6.53 23.16 39.59
C SER A 149 7.73 22.57 40.35
N SER A 150 7.54 22.04 41.57
CA SER A 150 8.66 21.42 42.30
C SER A 150 9.24 20.20 41.58
N PHE A 151 8.42 19.44 40.85
CA PHE A 151 8.87 18.31 40.03
C PHE A 151 9.56 18.76 38.74
N ARG A 152 9.15 19.89 38.16
CA ARG A 152 9.78 20.44 36.94
C ARG A 152 11.16 21.03 37.22
N GLU A 153 11.32 21.63 38.40
CA GLU A 153 12.58 22.21 38.85
C GLU A 153 13.61 21.13 39.21
N ASP A 154 13.21 20.07 39.92
CA ASP A 154 14.08 18.94 40.24
C ASP A 154 14.06 17.87 39.13
N ARG A 155 14.83 18.06 38.06
CA ARG A 155 14.86 17.06 36.97
C ARG A 155 15.34 15.66 37.38
N GLY A 156 15.98 15.50 38.55
CA GLY A 156 16.51 14.24 39.04
C GLY A 156 15.48 13.33 39.72
N TRP A 157 14.32 13.86 40.15
CA TRP A 157 13.35 13.09 40.95
C TRP A 157 12.91 11.78 40.26
N ILE A 158 12.84 11.77 38.93
CA ILE A 158 12.47 10.61 38.10
C ILE A 158 13.53 9.49 38.06
N ASP A 159 14.74 9.71 38.58
CA ASP A 159 15.77 8.67 38.72
C ASP A 159 15.34 7.52 39.62
N VAL A 160 14.36 7.77 40.50
CA VAL A 160 13.78 6.75 41.36
C VAL A 160 13.15 5.59 40.59
N PHE A 161 12.69 5.80 39.36
CA PHE A 161 12.09 4.72 38.55
C PHE A 161 13.12 3.79 37.91
N GLY A 162 14.41 4.13 38.00
CA GLY A 162 15.51 3.31 37.50
C GLY A 162 16.24 3.94 36.31
N ARG A 163 17.22 3.20 35.79
CA ARG A 163 18.10 3.68 34.73
C ARG A 163 17.33 3.85 33.41
N ARG A 164 17.23 5.08 32.93
CA ARG A 164 16.61 5.44 31.63
C ARG A 164 17.61 5.32 30.47
N LEU A 165 17.12 5.01 29.28
CA LEU A 165 17.87 5.07 28.02
C LEU A 165 17.70 6.43 27.34
N TYR A 166 16.45 6.86 27.21
CA TYR A 166 16.07 8.16 26.66
C TYR A 166 14.71 8.58 27.21
N MET A 167 14.36 9.85 27.03
CA MET A 167 13.16 10.45 27.58
C MET A 167 12.70 11.64 26.75
N GLN A 168 11.38 11.90 26.76
CA GLN A 168 10.77 13.10 26.16
C GLN A 168 9.93 13.85 27.20
N TYR A 169 9.95 15.19 27.11
CA TYR A 169 9.07 16.10 27.82
C TYR A 169 8.05 16.68 26.83
N PRO A 170 6.92 16.00 26.55
CA PRO A 170 5.95 16.44 25.53
C PRO A 170 5.51 17.89 25.75
N ASP A 171 5.29 18.27 27.00
CA ASP A 171 4.72 19.59 27.34
C ASP A 171 5.78 20.71 27.44
N ALA A 172 7.08 20.39 27.39
CA ALA A 172 8.15 21.39 27.36
C ALA A 172 8.34 22.03 25.98
N MET A 173 7.94 21.32 24.93
CA MET A 173 8.05 21.75 23.54
C MET A 173 6.76 21.36 22.82
N PRO A 174 5.62 22.00 23.16
CA PRO A 174 4.35 21.73 22.51
C PRO A 174 4.42 22.03 21.02
N MET A 175 3.56 21.39 20.24
CA MET A 175 3.39 21.78 18.84
C MET A 175 2.81 23.20 18.77
N PRO A 176 3.08 23.99 17.71
CA PRO A 176 2.63 25.40 17.63
C PRO A 176 1.12 25.64 17.77
N TRP A 177 0.31 24.60 17.57
CA TRP A 177 -1.15 24.62 17.64
C TRP A 177 -1.72 23.95 18.90
N GLU A 178 -0.89 23.48 19.82
CA GLU A 178 -1.32 22.88 21.08
C GLU A 178 -1.26 23.91 22.21
N GLU A 179 -2.41 24.20 22.81
CA GLU A 179 -2.49 24.93 24.08
C GLU A 179 -2.31 23.92 25.23
N ILE A 180 -1.13 23.93 25.84
CA ILE A 180 -0.83 23.05 26.98
C ILE A 180 -0.72 23.89 28.24
N ASP A 181 -1.62 23.65 29.19
CA ASP A 181 -1.55 24.24 30.52
C ASP A 181 -0.58 23.41 31.40
N THR A 182 0.69 23.79 31.37
CA THR A 182 1.77 23.12 32.12
C THR A 182 1.64 23.25 33.63
N GLU A 183 0.75 24.11 34.12
CA GLU A 183 0.47 24.29 35.54
C GLU A 183 -0.63 23.32 36.02
N LYS A 184 -1.46 22.81 35.10
CA LYS A 184 -2.47 21.78 35.39
C LYS A 184 -2.00 20.36 35.08
N SER A 185 -1.17 20.19 34.06
CA SER A 185 -0.66 18.87 33.69
C SER A 185 0.74 18.92 33.07
N TYR A 186 1.57 17.92 33.36
CA TYR A 186 2.91 17.82 32.80
C TYR A 186 3.38 16.37 32.62
N GLY A 187 3.77 16.01 31.41
CA GLY A 187 4.10 14.66 30.96
C GLY A 187 5.60 14.36 30.88
N TYR A 188 5.92 13.10 31.13
CA TYR A 188 7.24 12.48 31.02
C TYR A 188 7.09 11.14 30.30
N LEU A 189 7.71 10.99 29.13
CA LEU A 189 7.72 9.71 28.40
C LEU A 189 9.09 9.07 28.57
N MET A 190 9.17 7.96 29.30
CA MET A 190 10.43 7.39 29.79
C MET A 190 10.63 5.96 29.29
N GLN A 191 11.71 5.74 28.53
CA GLN A 191 12.17 4.40 28.16
C GLN A 191 13.29 3.93 29.10
N PHE A 192 13.10 2.80 29.78
CA PHE A 192 14.07 2.25 30.73
C PHE A 192 15.02 1.22 30.10
N ALA A 193 16.19 1.05 30.72
CA ALA A 193 17.25 0.14 30.27
C ALA A 193 16.87 -1.34 30.36
N ASP A 194 15.82 -1.67 31.12
CA ASP A 194 15.27 -3.02 31.26
C ASP A 194 14.17 -3.31 30.25
N GLY A 195 13.85 -2.36 29.35
CA GLY A 195 12.86 -2.52 28.27
C GLY A 195 11.47 -1.98 28.60
N ASN A 196 11.15 -1.79 29.89
CA ASN A 196 9.89 -1.18 30.30
C ASN A 196 9.81 0.29 29.89
N ARG A 197 8.58 0.77 29.65
CA ARG A 197 8.29 2.18 29.35
C ARG A 197 7.18 2.70 30.26
N ILE A 198 7.39 3.87 30.87
CA ILE A 198 6.37 4.58 31.63
C ILE A 198 6.07 5.90 30.93
N ASP A 199 4.81 6.11 30.60
CA ASP A 199 4.27 7.40 30.18
C ASP A 199 3.60 8.02 31.42
N LEU A 200 4.34 8.87 32.11
CA LEU A 200 3.94 9.46 33.39
C LEU A 200 3.41 10.88 33.19
N ARG A 201 2.21 11.15 33.68
CA ARG A 201 1.62 12.48 33.73
C ARG A 201 1.51 12.95 35.17
N LEU A 202 2.00 14.14 35.46
CA LEU A 202 1.64 14.87 36.67
C LEU A 202 0.36 15.65 36.38
N ALA A 203 -0.56 15.67 37.33
CA ALA A 203 -1.82 16.37 37.23
C ALA A 203 -2.16 17.02 38.56
N THR A 204 -2.75 18.22 38.51
CA THR A 204 -3.42 18.78 39.69
C THR A 204 -4.69 17.99 39.99
N MET A 205 -5.20 18.10 41.23
CA MET A 205 -6.47 17.46 41.61
C MET A 205 -7.62 17.88 40.67
N GLU A 206 -7.70 19.17 40.33
CA GLU A 206 -8.69 19.70 39.40
C GLU A 206 -8.65 18.97 38.05
N TYR A 207 -7.46 18.87 37.44
CA TYR A 207 -7.28 18.18 36.17
C TYR A 207 -7.64 16.70 36.27
N ALA A 208 -7.19 16.01 37.33
CA ALA A 208 -7.45 14.59 37.53
C ALA A 208 -8.95 14.26 37.61
N LEU A 209 -9.74 15.08 38.32
CA LEU A 209 -11.18 14.90 38.46
C LEU A 209 -11.95 15.05 37.14
N GLU A 210 -11.40 15.82 36.19
CA GLU A 210 -11.94 15.92 34.83
C GLU A 210 -11.45 14.78 33.94
N ASP A 211 -10.15 14.46 34.01
CA ASP A 211 -9.48 13.48 33.16
C ASP A 211 -9.99 12.06 33.38
N ILE A 212 -10.18 11.65 34.64
CA ILE A 212 -10.73 10.33 35.00
C ILE A 212 -12.11 10.08 34.37
N LYS A 213 -12.89 11.14 34.09
CA LYS A 213 -14.22 11.03 33.48
C LYS A 213 -14.17 10.90 31.95
N LYS A 214 -13.02 11.13 31.32
CA LYS A 214 -12.87 11.14 29.85
C LYS A 214 -12.69 9.76 29.25
N ASP A 215 -12.21 8.79 30.02
CA ASP A 215 -11.90 7.44 29.55
C ASP A 215 -12.23 6.40 30.63
N ARG A 216 -13.15 5.48 30.31
CA ARG A 216 -13.50 4.36 31.18
C ARG A 216 -12.40 3.32 31.34
N LEU A 217 -11.35 3.34 30.52
CA LEU A 217 -10.14 2.53 30.69
C LEU A 217 -9.23 3.11 31.78
N CYS A 218 -9.78 3.35 32.96
CA CYS A 218 -9.07 3.94 34.09
C CYS A 218 -9.16 3.06 35.34
N ARG A 219 -8.09 3.02 36.12
CA ARG A 219 -8.04 2.30 37.40
C ARG A 219 -7.24 3.11 38.43
N ILE A 220 -7.86 3.40 39.57
CA ILE A 220 -7.16 3.99 40.72
C ILE A 220 -6.23 2.94 41.34
N LEU A 221 -4.98 3.34 41.56
CA LEU A 221 -3.94 2.53 42.20
C LEU A 221 -3.69 2.98 43.65
N LEU A 222 -3.76 4.29 43.90
CA LEU A 222 -3.57 4.91 45.22
C LEU A 222 -4.45 6.16 45.34
N ASP A 223 -5.08 6.35 46.49
CA ASP A 223 -5.75 7.61 46.85
C ASP A 223 -5.54 7.86 48.35
N LYS A 224 -4.63 8.78 48.69
CA LYS A 224 -4.30 9.10 50.08
C LYS A 224 -5.39 9.93 50.75
N ASP A 225 -6.12 10.71 49.97
CA ASP A 225 -7.09 11.71 50.46
C ASP A 225 -8.54 11.19 50.38
N LYS A 226 -8.78 10.10 49.66
CA LYS A 226 -10.11 9.50 49.42
C LYS A 226 -11.06 10.48 48.73
N VAL A 227 -10.52 11.26 47.79
CA VAL A 227 -11.24 12.31 47.05
C VAL A 227 -11.38 11.97 45.57
N LEU A 228 -10.69 10.94 45.07
CA LEU A 228 -10.87 10.47 43.70
C LEU A 228 -12.22 9.75 43.57
N PRO A 229 -12.93 9.92 42.44
CA PRO A 229 -14.23 9.33 42.24
C PRO A 229 -14.14 7.80 42.17
N GLU A 230 -15.20 7.10 42.60
CA GLU A 230 -15.32 5.67 42.30
C GLU A 230 -15.38 5.48 40.77
N ILE A 231 -14.47 4.66 40.25
CA ILE A 231 -14.42 4.35 38.82
C ILE A 231 -15.15 3.01 38.61
N PRO A 232 -16.14 2.94 37.70
CA PRO A 232 -16.74 1.66 37.31
C PRO A 232 -15.71 0.71 36.71
N GLN A 233 -16.06 -0.57 36.58
CA GLN A 233 -15.18 -1.55 35.94
C GLN A 233 -14.75 -1.05 34.54
N ALA A 234 -13.46 -1.15 34.24
CA ALA A 234 -12.90 -0.65 32.99
C ALA A 234 -13.52 -1.34 31.77
N THR A 235 -14.04 -0.55 30.82
CA THR A 235 -14.61 -1.02 29.56
C THR A 235 -14.05 -0.23 28.38
N ASP A 236 -14.05 -0.83 27.19
CA ASP A 236 -13.59 -0.19 25.94
C ASP A 236 -14.72 0.49 25.15
N GLU A 237 -15.88 0.70 25.77
CA GLU A 237 -17.10 1.25 25.15
C GLU A 237 -16.89 2.63 24.53
N ASP A 238 -16.07 3.48 25.16
CA ASP A 238 -15.73 4.81 24.65
C ASP A 238 -14.93 4.76 23.33
N HIS A 239 -14.34 3.60 23.03
CA HIS A 239 -13.57 3.33 21.81
C HIS A 239 -14.29 2.42 20.82
N TRP A 240 -15.58 2.15 21.05
CA TRP A 240 -16.37 1.40 20.09
C TRP A 240 -16.52 2.16 18.78
N VAL A 241 -16.69 1.41 17.70
CA VAL A 241 -16.94 1.98 16.38
C VAL A 241 -18.18 2.87 16.46
N LYS A 242 -18.02 4.14 16.09
CA LYS A 242 -19.14 5.08 16.02
C LYS A 242 -19.89 4.87 14.71
N ARG A 243 -21.22 4.77 14.80
CA ARG A 243 -22.11 4.69 13.63
C ARG A 243 -21.98 6.00 12.83
N PRO A 244 -21.61 5.95 11.54
CA PRO A 244 -21.53 7.17 10.73
C PRO A 244 -22.93 7.66 10.37
N GLY A 245 -23.07 8.98 10.21
CA GLY A 245 -24.22 9.55 9.51
C GLY A 245 -24.12 9.35 7.99
N GLU A 246 -25.24 9.46 7.29
CA GLU A 246 -25.30 9.29 5.83
C GLU A 246 -24.33 10.23 5.10
N LYS A 247 -24.27 11.50 5.51
CA LYS A 247 -23.35 12.49 4.92
C LYS A 247 -21.87 12.12 5.12
N GLU A 248 -21.51 11.58 6.28
CA GLU A 248 -20.14 11.15 6.56
C GLU A 248 -19.75 9.95 5.70
N TYR A 249 -20.68 9.00 5.55
CA TYR A 249 -20.53 7.84 4.68
C TYR A 249 -20.34 8.26 3.21
N LEU A 250 -21.19 9.16 2.71
CA LEU A 250 -21.10 9.67 1.33
C LEU A 250 -19.80 10.45 1.10
N ASN A 251 -19.37 11.27 2.06
CA ASN A 251 -18.11 11.99 1.98
C ASN A 251 -16.91 11.04 1.93
N CYS A 252 -16.90 9.99 2.77
CA CYS A 252 -15.86 8.96 2.74
C CYS A 252 -15.79 8.26 1.38
N CYS A 253 -16.95 7.90 0.80
CA CYS A 253 -17.01 7.31 -0.54
C CYS A 253 -16.48 8.27 -1.60
N ASN A 254 -16.91 9.53 -1.57
CA ASN A 254 -16.51 10.53 -2.54
C ASN A 254 -15.01 10.82 -2.48
N GLU A 255 -14.46 11.04 -1.29
CA GLU A 255 -13.04 11.30 -1.07
C GLU A 255 -12.19 10.13 -1.58
N PHE A 256 -12.58 8.89 -1.25
CA PHE A 256 -11.88 7.70 -1.73
C PHE A 256 -11.81 7.65 -3.27
N TRP A 257 -12.94 7.83 -3.95
CA TRP A 257 -12.99 7.77 -5.41
C TRP A 257 -12.36 8.99 -6.07
N TRP A 258 -12.44 10.16 -5.45
CA TRP A 258 -11.79 11.36 -5.93
C TRP A 258 -10.27 11.18 -5.97
N MET A 259 -9.68 10.64 -4.91
CA MET A 259 -8.24 10.51 -4.78
C MET A 259 -7.57 9.58 -5.81
N GLN A 260 -8.32 8.67 -6.42
CA GLN A 260 -7.81 7.79 -7.48
C GLN A 260 -7.25 8.59 -8.66
N ASN A 261 -7.80 9.78 -8.93
CA ASN A 261 -7.33 10.65 -10.00
C ASN A 261 -5.87 11.12 -9.78
N SER A 262 -5.48 11.36 -8.52
CA SER A 262 -4.20 11.94 -8.14
C SER A 262 -3.15 10.86 -8.02
N ILE A 263 -3.56 9.72 -7.48
CA ILE A 263 -2.74 8.51 -7.43
C ILE A 263 -2.39 8.06 -8.86
N GLY A 264 -3.39 7.86 -9.73
CA GLY A 264 -3.16 7.41 -11.11
C GLY A 264 -2.26 8.37 -11.90
N LYS A 265 -2.49 9.68 -11.79
CA LYS A 265 -1.64 10.70 -12.42
C LYS A 265 -0.21 10.68 -11.88
N GLY A 266 -0.04 10.59 -10.56
CA GLY A 266 1.28 10.54 -9.94
C GLY A 266 2.09 9.35 -10.44
N ILE A 267 1.49 8.17 -10.49
CA ILE A 267 2.14 6.97 -11.03
C ILE A 267 2.47 7.16 -12.52
N TRP A 268 1.52 7.64 -13.32
CA TRP A 268 1.72 7.90 -14.76
C TRP A 268 2.78 8.97 -15.06
N ARG A 269 3.09 9.86 -14.11
CA ARG A 269 4.20 10.83 -14.21
C ARG A 269 5.53 10.27 -13.71
N GLY A 270 5.53 9.12 -13.05
CA GLY A 270 6.71 8.59 -12.36
C GLY A 270 6.99 9.26 -11.01
N GLU A 271 6.02 9.98 -10.46
CA GLU A 271 6.09 10.68 -9.16
C GLU A 271 5.76 9.69 -8.02
N ILE A 272 6.60 8.66 -7.84
CA ILE A 272 6.31 7.52 -6.97
C ILE A 272 6.07 7.92 -5.51
N THR A 273 6.87 8.83 -4.95
CA THR A 273 6.69 9.29 -3.56
C THR A 273 5.37 10.03 -3.38
N TYR A 274 5.02 10.91 -4.33
CA TYR A 274 3.74 11.62 -4.33
C TYR A 274 2.56 10.63 -4.40
N ALA A 275 2.61 9.65 -5.31
CA ALA A 275 1.56 8.64 -5.43
C ALA A 275 1.40 7.82 -4.13
N MET A 276 2.51 7.44 -3.49
CA MET A 276 2.50 6.74 -2.20
C MET A 276 1.90 7.59 -1.08
N ASP A 277 2.21 8.89 -1.03
CA ASP A 277 1.64 9.79 -0.03
C ASP A 277 0.13 9.99 -0.27
N MET A 278 -0.31 10.15 -1.52
CA MET A 278 -1.74 10.21 -1.84
C MET A 278 -2.46 8.92 -1.46
N LEU A 279 -1.84 7.76 -1.69
CA LEU A 279 -2.36 6.45 -1.28
C LEU A 279 -2.45 6.33 0.25
N ASN A 280 -1.39 6.72 0.96
CA ASN A 280 -1.25 6.47 2.39
C ASN A 280 -1.97 7.48 3.29
N LEU A 281 -2.03 8.74 2.86
CA LEU A 281 -2.55 9.85 3.67
C LEU A 281 -4.00 10.21 3.32
N HIS A 282 -4.50 9.81 2.14
CA HIS A 282 -5.85 10.16 1.69
C HIS A 282 -6.69 8.93 1.34
N ALA A 283 -6.27 8.07 0.42
CA ALA A 283 -7.11 6.95 -0.01
C ALA A 283 -7.25 5.81 1.04
N ARG A 284 -6.13 5.33 1.60
CA ARG A 284 -6.16 4.23 2.58
C ARG A 284 -6.90 4.59 3.87
N PRO A 285 -6.78 5.80 4.43
CA PRO A 285 -7.59 6.20 5.57
C PRO A 285 -9.10 6.05 5.34
N GLU A 286 -9.61 6.41 4.16
CA GLU A 286 -11.04 6.20 3.84
C GLU A 286 -11.40 4.71 3.75
N LEU A 287 -10.53 3.86 3.16
CA LEU A 287 -10.72 2.41 3.20
C LEU A 287 -10.75 1.87 4.63
N MET A 288 -9.86 2.34 5.50
CA MET A 288 -9.80 1.91 6.91
C MET A 288 -11.05 2.34 7.67
N LYS A 289 -11.59 3.54 7.42
CA LYS A 289 -12.89 3.97 7.97
C LYS A 289 -14.00 3.05 7.49
N MET A 290 -14.05 2.74 6.19
CA MET A 290 -15.09 1.90 5.60
C MET A 290 -15.07 0.47 6.16
N LEU A 291 -13.88 -0.14 6.30
CA LEU A 291 -13.71 -1.44 6.95
C LEU A 291 -14.11 -1.41 8.43
N THR A 292 -13.79 -0.31 9.13
CA THR A 292 -14.18 -0.12 10.53
C THR A 292 -15.70 -0.04 10.67
N TRP A 293 -16.38 0.72 9.81
CA TRP A 293 -17.84 0.78 9.77
C TRP A 293 -18.47 -0.55 9.38
N TYR A 294 -17.87 -1.31 8.47
CA TYR A 294 -18.31 -2.65 8.12
C TYR A 294 -18.32 -3.59 9.33
N VAL A 295 -17.23 -3.60 10.10
CA VAL A 295 -17.18 -4.33 11.37
C VAL A 295 -18.24 -3.82 12.34
N GLY A 296 -18.41 -2.50 12.44
CA GLY A 296 -19.45 -1.86 13.25
C GLY A 296 -20.85 -2.36 12.89
N VAL A 297 -21.23 -2.35 11.62
CA VAL A 297 -22.52 -2.85 11.11
C VAL A 297 -22.73 -4.32 11.52
N ASN A 298 -21.74 -5.18 11.27
CA ASN A 298 -21.84 -6.62 11.57
C ASN A 298 -21.91 -6.93 13.07
N ARG A 299 -21.43 -6.02 13.93
CA ARG A 299 -21.36 -6.19 15.38
C ARG A 299 -22.29 -5.22 16.12
N ASN A 300 -23.27 -4.62 15.44
CA ASN A 300 -24.18 -3.63 16.03
C ASN A 300 -23.47 -2.50 16.79
N PHE A 301 -22.28 -2.08 16.31
CA PHE A 301 -21.45 -1.02 16.88
C PHE A 301 -21.01 -1.28 18.34
N SER A 302 -20.93 -2.56 18.73
CA SER A 302 -20.58 -3.01 20.09
C SER A 302 -19.15 -3.56 20.23
N CYS A 303 -18.20 -3.02 19.45
CA CYS A 303 -16.81 -3.47 19.49
C CYS A 303 -15.82 -2.36 19.13
N SER A 304 -14.58 -2.52 19.57
CA SER A 304 -13.44 -1.68 19.17
C SER A 304 -12.50 -2.43 18.22
N VAL A 305 -12.20 -1.84 17.07
CA VAL A 305 -11.20 -2.38 16.12
C VAL A 305 -9.77 -1.97 16.47
N GLY A 306 -9.60 -1.26 17.59
CA GLY A 306 -8.32 -0.69 18.02
C GLY A 306 -7.86 0.50 17.17
N LYS A 307 -6.94 1.30 17.72
CA LYS A 307 -6.31 2.43 17.02
C LYS A 307 -5.74 1.97 15.67
N CYS A 308 -6.06 2.71 14.61
CA CYS A 308 -5.65 2.41 13.24
C CYS A 308 -6.07 1.00 12.74
N GLY A 309 -7.12 0.41 13.31
CA GLY A 309 -7.62 -0.90 12.89
C GLY A 309 -6.69 -2.07 13.25
N LYS A 310 -5.85 -1.90 14.28
CA LYS A 310 -4.87 -2.93 14.70
C LYS A 310 -5.46 -4.29 15.08
N TYR A 311 -6.78 -4.39 15.28
CA TYR A 311 -7.49 -5.65 15.56
C TYR A 311 -8.49 -6.04 14.46
N LEU A 312 -8.43 -5.43 13.27
CA LEU A 312 -9.35 -5.73 12.17
C LEU A 312 -9.32 -7.21 11.76
N ASP A 313 -8.17 -7.86 11.83
CA ASP A 313 -7.94 -9.28 11.55
C ASP A 313 -8.86 -10.22 12.35
N LYS A 314 -9.30 -9.80 13.53
CA LYS A 314 -10.24 -10.57 14.37
C LYS A 314 -11.69 -10.50 13.90
N TYR A 315 -12.03 -9.52 13.06
CA TYR A 315 -13.41 -9.18 12.73
C TYR A 315 -13.77 -9.37 11.26
N VAL A 316 -12.82 -9.15 10.34
CA VAL A 316 -13.02 -9.38 8.92
C VAL A 316 -12.61 -10.81 8.55
N THR A 317 -13.02 -11.27 7.37
CA THR A 317 -12.57 -12.57 6.86
C THR A 317 -11.07 -12.56 6.55
N GLN A 318 -10.45 -13.74 6.53
CA GLN A 318 -9.04 -13.88 6.16
C GLN A 318 -8.76 -13.34 4.74
N GLU A 319 -9.72 -13.52 3.82
CA GLU A 319 -9.65 -13.01 2.46
C GLU A 319 -9.67 -11.47 2.41
N GLU A 320 -10.60 -10.84 3.12
CA GLU A 320 -10.69 -9.38 3.21
C GLU A 320 -9.43 -8.78 3.85
N TYR A 321 -8.89 -9.42 4.90
CA TYR A 321 -7.65 -8.98 5.53
C TYR A 321 -6.44 -9.14 4.60
N GLN A 322 -6.36 -10.24 3.84
CA GLN A 322 -5.29 -10.44 2.87
C GLN A 322 -5.33 -9.39 1.76
N ARG A 323 -6.52 -9.07 1.24
CA ARG A 323 -6.71 -7.97 0.27
C ARG A 323 -6.31 -6.62 0.86
N LEU A 324 -6.63 -6.36 2.13
CA LEU A 324 -6.15 -5.16 2.83
C LEU A 324 -4.60 -5.12 2.85
N MET A 325 -3.92 -6.23 3.15
CA MET A 325 -2.46 -6.30 3.14
C MET A 325 -1.88 -6.04 1.74
N GLU A 326 -2.54 -6.52 0.68
CA GLU A 326 -2.15 -6.26 -0.71
C GLU A 326 -2.26 -4.78 -1.09
N THR A 327 -2.97 -3.97 -0.32
CA THR A 327 -3.02 -2.51 -0.50
C THR A 327 -1.77 -1.77 0.02
N TYR A 328 -0.79 -2.49 0.60
CA TYR A 328 0.49 -1.94 1.08
C TYR A 328 1.64 -2.35 0.13
N PRO A 329 1.85 -1.62 -0.98
CA PRO A 329 2.87 -1.97 -1.95
C PRO A 329 4.27 -1.56 -1.48
N GLY A 330 5.30 -2.22 -2.01
CA GLY A 330 6.63 -1.63 -2.07
C GLY A 330 6.67 -0.45 -3.04
N ALA A 331 7.72 0.39 -2.98
CA ALA A 331 7.91 1.54 -3.87
C ALA A 331 8.33 1.14 -5.31
N LYS A 332 7.49 0.34 -5.97
CA LYS A 332 7.62 -0.07 -7.37
C LYS A 332 6.30 0.21 -8.09
N GLU A 333 6.39 0.81 -9.26
CA GLU A 333 5.22 1.24 -10.05
C GLU A 333 4.16 0.14 -10.23
N GLU A 334 4.56 -1.03 -10.72
CA GLU A 334 3.65 -2.16 -10.94
C GLU A 334 2.97 -2.63 -9.64
N ALA A 335 3.73 -2.67 -8.54
CA ALA A 335 3.18 -3.03 -7.23
C ALA A 335 2.16 -1.99 -6.75
N ILE A 336 2.41 -0.71 -7.00
CA ILE A 336 1.50 0.38 -6.63
C ILE A 336 0.22 0.28 -7.45
N TRP A 337 0.29 0.13 -8.77
CA TRP A 337 -0.90 -0.08 -9.61
C TRP A 337 -1.75 -1.25 -9.13
N ASN A 338 -1.12 -2.41 -8.89
CA ASN A 338 -1.81 -3.59 -8.35
C ASN A 338 -2.49 -3.30 -7.01
N SER A 339 -1.78 -2.66 -6.08
CA SER A 339 -2.34 -2.31 -4.77
C SER A 339 -3.54 -1.36 -4.86
N VAL A 340 -3.53 -0.42 -5.81
CA VAL A 340 -4.63 0.53 -6.02
C VAL A 340 -5.85 -0.18 -6.58
N TRP A 341 -5.70 -1.09 -7.55
CA TRP A 341 -6.83 -1.86 -8.07
C TRP A 341 -7.46 -2.74 -6.98
N VAL A 342 -6.64 -3.46 -6.20
CA VAL A 342 -7.13 -4.25 -5.07
C VAL A 342 -7.84 -3.36 -4.05
N MET A 343 -7.30 -2.18 -3.77
CA MET A 343 -7.91 -1.19 -2.88
C MET A 343 -9.28 -0.72 -3.40
N CYS A 344 -9.40 -0.41 -4.69
CA CYS A 344 -10.66 -0.01 -5.32
C CYS A 344 -11.70 -1.14 -5.27
N ASP A 345 -11.30 -2.37 -5.59
CA ASP A 345 -12.21 -3.52 -5.58
C ASP A 345 -12.68 -3.84 -4.15
N LEU A 346 -11.80 -3.74 -3.16
CA LEU A 346 -12.16 -3.93 -1.75
C LEU A 346 -13.06 -2.81 -1.26
N PHE A 347 -12.77 -1.56 -1.59
CA PHE A 347 -13.59 -0.43 -1.18
C PHE A 347 -15.00 -0.47 -1.79
N ASP A 348 -15.13 -0.74 -3.10
CA ASP A 348 -16.43 -0.82 -3.78
C ASP A 348 -17.33 -1.89 -3.13
N GLU A 349 -16.77 -3.06 -2.82
CA GLU A 349 -17.49 -4.15 -2.19
C GLU A 349 -17.93 -3.80 -0.76
N ILE A 350 -17.00 -3.34 0.09
CA ILE A 350 -17.28 -3.06 1.50
C ILE A 350 -18.21 -1.85 1.64
N ALA A 351 -18.03 -0.80 0.82
CA ALA A 351 -18.90 0.36 0.85
C ALA A 351 -20.36 -0.01 0.55
N ARG A 352 -20.61 -0.88 -0.44
CA ARG A 352 -21.97 -1.39 -0.71
C ARG A 352 -22.55 -2.14 0.48
N LYS A 353 -21.79 -3.06 1.08
CA LYS A 353 -22.23 -3.81 2.27
C LYS A 353 -22.58 -2.87 3.44
N VAL A 354 -21.78 -1.82 3.65
CA VAL A 354 -22.03 -0.81 4.68
C VAL A 354 -23.28 0.01 4.36
N GLY A 355 -23.41 0.49 3.12
CA GLY A 355 -24.58 1.22 2.66
C GLY A 355 -25.86 0.42 2.84
N ASP A 356 -25.87 -0.84 2.37
CA ASP A 356 -27.01 -1.75 2.53
C ASP A 356 -27.35 -2.01 4.01
N GLY A 357 -26.33 -2.20 4.86
CA GLY A 357 -26.52 -2.43 6.31
C GLY A 357 -26.96 -1.21 7.11
N LEU A 358 -26.72 0.01 6.59
CA LEU A 358 -27.13 1.27 7.23
C LEU A 358 -28.37 1.90 6.58
N GLY A 359 -28.77 1.43 5.41
CA GLY A 359 -29.84 2.03 4.60
C GLY A 359 -29.42 3.31 3.87
N TYR A 360 -28.15 3.41 3.47
CA TYR A 360 -27.58 4.56 2.75
C TYR A 360 -27.31 4.24 1.28
N ASP A 361 -27.58 5.20 0.40
CA ASP A 361 -27.38 5.03 -1.03
C ASP A 361 -25.90 5.12 -1.41
N TYR A 362 -25.37 4.06 -2.03
CA TYR A 362 -24.01 4.07 -2.59
C TYR A 362 -24.00 4.58 -4.03
N ASN A 363 -23.17 5.58 -4.33
CA ASN A 363 -23.03 6.16 -5.67
C ASN A 363 -22.21 5.24 -6.61
N LYS A 364 -22.86 4.21 -7.14
CA LYS A 364 -22.28 3.23 -8.07
C LYS A 364 -21.74 3.88 -9.37
N LYS A 365 -22.36 4.98 -9.81
CA LYS A 365 -21.96 5.69 -11.04
C LYS A 365 -20.63 6.40 -10.85
N GLU A 366 -20.45 7.09 -9.72
CA GLU A 366 -19.19 7.75 -9.38
C GLU A 366 -18.05 6.75 -9.22
N ALA A 367 -18.30 5.67 -8.47
CA ALA A 367 -17.34 4.58 -8.30
C ALA A 367 -16.85 4.02 -9.64
N HIS A 368 -17.80 3.72 -10.53
CA HIS A 368 -17.51 3.22 -11.87
C HIS A 368 -16.69 4.23 -12.70
N ASN A 369 -17.10 5.50 -12.73
CA ASN A 369 -16.44 6.53 -13.52
C ASN A 369 -15.02 6.83 -13.03
N SER A 370 -14.81 6.83 -11.71
CA SER A 370 -13.47 7.00 -11.13
C SER A 370 -12.57 5.82 -11.47
N ARG A 371 -13.06 4.58 -11.30
CA ARG A 371 -12.31 3.38 -11.70
C ARG A 371 -12.00 3.36 -13.20
N LEU A 372 -12.96 3.75 -14.05
CA LEU A 372 -12.75 3.87 -15.48
C LEU A 372 -11.65 4.88 -15.82
N TYR A 373 -11.65 6.05 -15.20
CA TYR A 373 -10.60 7.04 -15.38
C TYR A 373 -9.22 6.49 -15.00
N LEU A 374 -9.13 5.76 -13.89
CA LEU A 374 -7.91 5.10 -13.43
C LEU A 374 -7.41 4.07 -14.45
N ASP A 375 -8.29 3.18 -14.91
CA ASP A 375 -7.95 2.14 -15.89
C ASP A 375 -7.50 2.75 -17.24
N CYS A 376 -8.15 3.83 -17.69
CA CYS A 376 -7.72 4.59 -18.88
C CYS A 376 -6.37 5.27 -18.68
N THR A 377 -6.10 5.79 -17.48
CA THR A 377 -4.81 6.43 -17.13
C THR A 377 -3.67 5.42 -17.16
N TYR A 378 -3.90 4.20 -16.69
CA TYR A 378 -2.91 3.11 -16.74
C TYR A 378 -2.54 2.76 -18.18
N GLU A 379 -3.52 2.70 -19.09
CA GLU A 379 -3.29 2.32 -20.48
C GLU A 379 -2.72 3.44 -21.36
N ALA A 380 -2.80 4.70 -20.91
CA ALA A 380 -2.31 5.84 -21.65
C ALA A 380 -0.77 5.77 -21.83
N PRO A 381 -0.25 5.83 -23.07
CA PRO A 381 1.19 5.83 -23.32
C PRO A 381 1.92 6.96 -22.57
N ARG A 382 3.17 6.72 -22.15
CA ARG A 382 3.98 7.77 -21.52
C ARG A 382 4.19 8.92 -22.50
N GLY A 383 3.86 10.13 -22.06
CA GLY A 383 3.96 11.34 -22.90
C GLY A 383 2.78 11.56 -23.85
N ALA A 384 1.68 10.81 -23.71
CA ALA A 384 0.44 11.07 -24.43
C ALA A 384 0.00 12.54 -24.29
N LYS A 385 -0.38 13.15 -25.42
CA LYS A 385 -0.83 14.57 -25.47
C LYS A 385 -2.35 14.70 -25.35
N LYS A 386 -3.06 13.59 -25.49
CA LYS A 386 -4.51 13.51 -25.42
C LYS A 386 -4.89 12.40 -24.46
N PHE A 387 -6.02 12.58 -23.80
CA PHE A 387 -6.60 11.56 -22.95
C PHE A 387 -7.78 10.92 -23.68
N TYR A 388 -7.80 9.60 -23.71
CA TYR A 388 -8.85 8.81 -24.33
C TYR A 388 -9.54 7.99 -23.25
N MET A 389 -10.87 7.89 -23.32
CA MET A 389 -11.65 6.96 -22.49
C MET A 389 -11.54 5.54 -23.02
N VAL A 390 -10.29 5.09 -23.23
CA VAL A 390 -9.93 3.81 -23.79
C VAL A 390 -9.12 3.06 -22.74
N ARG A 391 -9.61 1.87 -22.39
CA ARG A 391 -8.94 0.96 -21.47
C ARG A 391 -8.89 -0.44 -22.06
N ARG A 392 -8.05 -1.30 -21.48
CA ARG A 392 -8.04 -2.71 -21.83
C ARG A 392 -9.35 -3.38 -21.40
N MET A 393 -9.81 -4.32 -22.22
CA MET A 393 -11.00 -5.13 -21.95
C MET A 393 -10.79 -5.99 -20.69
N ARG A 394 -11.79 -6.03 -19.82
CA ARG A 394 -11.82 -6.90 -18.64
C ARG A 394 -12.57 -8.18 -18.98
N ALA A 395 -12.30 -9.26 -18.25
CA ALA A 395 -12.98 -10.55 -18.47
C ALA A 395 -14.52 -10.43 -18.47
N LYS A 396 -15.10 -9.61 -17.59
CA LYS A 396 -16.55 -9.37 -17.52
C LYS A 396 -17.15 -8.63 -18.73
N ASP A 397 -16.31 -7.97 -19.53
CA ASP A 397 -16.76 -7.17 -20.67
C ASP A 397 -16.98 -8.02 -21.94
N VAL A 398 -16.47 -9.26 -21.95
CA VAL A 398 -16.37 -10.11 -23.16
C VAL A 398 -17.72 -10.30 -23.86
N GLU A 399 -18.81 -10.50 -23.10
CA GLU A 399 -20.14 -10.68 -23.66
C GLU A 399 -20.62 -9.42 -24.39
N GLN A 400 -20.44 -8.26 -23.76
CA GLN A 400 -20.86 -6.99 -24.35
C GLN A 400 -20.05 -6.66 -25.61
N VAL A 401 -18.75 -6.93 -25.58
CA VAL A 401 -17.84 -6.73 -26.73
C VAL A 401 -18.18 -7.69 -27.88
N ALA A 402 -18.43 -8.96 -27.59
CA ALA A 402 -18.87 -9.94 -28.58
C ALA A 402 -20.24 -9.56 -29.20
N GLY A 403 -21.15 -9.02 -28.41
CA GLY A 403 -22.42 -8.48 -28.91
C GLY A 403 -22.22 -7.32 -29.91
N ILE A 404 -21.34 -6.36 -29.57
CA ILE A 404 -20.99 -5.24 -30.49
C ILE A 404 -20.36 -5.77 -31.78
N TRP A 405 -19.51 -6.80 -31.68
CA TRP A 405 -18.93 -7.46 -32.85
C TRP A 405 -20.01 -8.04 -33.76
N LEU A 406 -20.95 -8.82 -33.22
CA LEU A 406 -21.99 -9.48 -34.01
C LEU A 406 -22.90 -8.44 -34.70
N GLU A 407 -23.37 -7.45 -33.95
CA GLU A 407 -24.19 -6.34 -34.47
C GLU A 407 -23.46 -5.59 -35.60
N GLY A 408 -22.19 -5.25 -35.38
CA GLY A 408 -21.38 -4.54 -36.35
C GLY A 408 -21.17 -5.31 -37.66
N ASN A 409 -20.92 -6.62 -37.58
CA ASN A 409 -20.72 -7.46 -38.77
C ASN A 409 -22.02 -7.67 -39.55
N LEU A 410 -23.16 -7.92 -38.87
CA LEU A 410 -24.46 -8.07 -39.53
C LEU A 410 -24.85 -6.81 -40.31
N ASP A 411 -24.53 -5.62 -39.79
CA ASP A 411 -24.81 -4.37 -40.50
C ASP A 411 -23.81 -4.09 -41.64
N ALA A 412 -22.50 -4.20 -41.37
CA ALA A 412 -21.46 -3.78 -42.33
C ALA A 412 -21.20 -4.80 -43.45
N HIS A 413 -21.59 -6.06 -43.25
CA HIS A 413 -21.27 -7.17 -44.13
C HIS A 413 -22.50 -7.95 -44.60
N ARG A 414 -23.58 -7.23 -44.97
CA ARG A 414 -24.81 -7.82 -45.57
C ARG A 414 -24.58 -8.64 -46.85
N PHE A 415 -23.39 -8.52 -47.45
CA PHE A 415 -22.95 -9.33 -48.59
C PHE A 415 -22.43 -10.73 -48.18
N ILE A 416 -22.23 -10.98 -46.88
CA ILE A 416 -21.92 -12.27 -46.28
C ILE A 416 -23.17 -12.76 -45.54
N GLN A 417 -23.49 -14.05 -45.63
CA GLN A 417 -24.69 -14.62 -44.99
C GLN A 417 -24.65 -14.45 -43.46
N GLU A 418 -25.77 -14.08 -42.87
CA GLU A 418 -25.88 -13.85 -41.41
C GLU A 418 -25.52 -15.08 -40.57
N THR A 419 -25.85 -16.27 -41.07
CA THR A 419 -25.54 -17.57 -40.45
C THR A 419 -24.04 -17.78 -40.26
N TYR A 420 -23.20 -17.19 -41.12
CA TYR A 420 -21.75 -17.20 -40.94
C TYR A 420 -21.35 -16.47 -39.66
N TRP A 421 -21.86 -15.26 -39.43
CA TRP A 421 -21.51 -14.46 -38.25
C TRP A 421 -22.04 -15.08 -36.96
N GLN A 422 -23.30 -15.53 -36.99
CA GLN A 422 -23.93 -16.21 -35.86
C GLN A 422 -23.20 -17.51 -35.50
N GLY A 423 -22.81 -18.31 -36.51
CA GLY A 423 -22.08 -19.56 -36.30
C GLY A 423 -20.66 -19.37 -35.74
N ASN A 424 -20.06 -18.20 -35.93
CA ASN A 424 -18.73 -17.86 -35.41
C ASN A 424 -18.76 -17.15 -34.04
N TYR A 425 -19.94 -16.82 -33.50
CA TYR A 425 -20.08 -15.99 -32.29
C TYR A 425 -19.32 -16.56 -31.08
N GLU A 426 -19.57 -17.84 -30.73
CA GLU A 426 -18.93 -18.47 -29.57
C GLU A 426 -17.40 -18.62 -29.75
N GLU A 427 -16.93 -18.89 -30.97
CA GLU A 427 -15.49 -18.96 -31.25
C GLU A 427 -14.83 -17.58 -31.08
N VAL A 428 -15.43 -16.53 -31.67
CA VAL A 428 -14.89 -15.17 -31.58
C VAL A 428 -14.94 -14.64 -30.15
N LYS A 429 -16.00 -14.92 -29.40
CA LYS A 429 -16.09 -14.61 -27.97
C LYS A 429 -14.94 -15.25 -27.18
N GLY A 430 -14.64 -16.52 -27.46
CA GLY A 430 -13.47 -17.21 -26.88
C GLY A 430 -12.14 -16.57 -27.28
N GLN A 431 -12.00 -16.12 -28.52
CA GLN A 431 -10.80 -15.41 -28.99
C GLN A 431 -10.65 -14.03 -28.35
N LEU A 432 -11.73 -13.25 -28.24
CA LEU A 432 -11.74 -11.95 -27.59
C LEU A 432 -11.28 -12.06 -26.14
N ALA A 433 -11.70 -13.11 -25.42
CA ALA A 433 -11.28 -13.34 -24.03
C ALA A 433 -9.76 -13.53 -23.85
N GLN A 434 -9.05 -13.94 -24.91
CA GLN A 434 -7.61 -14.21 -24.89
C GLN A 434 -6.79 -13.14 -25.64
N ALA A 435 -7.47 -12.29 -26.41
CA ALA A 435 -6.83 -11.28 -27.26
C ALA A 435 -6.56 -9.98 -26.50
N GLU A 436 -5.66 -9.17 -27.07
CA GLU A 436 -5.49 -7.78 -26.66
C GLU A 436 -6.61 -6.94 -27.28
N VAL A 437 -7.57 -6.53 -26.44
CA VAL A 437 -8.74 -5.75 -26.84
C VAL A 437 -8.79 -4.46 -26.02
N TYR A 438 -8.94 -3.34 -26.72
CA TYR A 438 -9.14 -2.02 -26.13
C TYR A 438 -10.58 -1.58 -26.32
N THR A 439 -11.25 -1.17 -25.25
CA THR A 439 -12.65 -0.73 -25.27
C THR A 439 -12.72 0.77 -25.04
N TYR A 440 -13.53 1.46 -25.83
CA TYR A 440 -13.98 2.81 -25.50
C TYR A 440 -15.23 2.72 -24.63
N GLU A 441 -15.16 3.26 -23.42
CA GLU A 441 -16.24 3.25 -22.44
C GLU A 441 -16.49 4.66 -21.92
N ASP A 442 -17.76 5.04 -21.73
CA ASP A 442 -18.13 6.24 -20.99
C ASP A 442 -19.26 5.93 -20.01
N ASP A 443 -19.95 6.96 -19.50
CA ASP A 443 -21.01 6.78 -18.51
C ASP A 443 -22.25 6.03 -19.04
N ARG A 444 -22.28 5.68 -20.32
CA ARG A 444 -23.29 4.83 -20.99
C ARG A 444 -22.80 3.38 -21.19
N GLY A 445 -21.60 3.05 -20.72
CA GLY A 445 -20.94 1.74 -20.86
C GLY A 445 -20.07 1.63 -22.11
N ILE A 446 -19.74 0.40 -22.51
CA ILE A 446 -18.84 0.17 -23.65
C ILE A 446 -19.56 0.53 -24.96
N LEU A 447 -18.97 1.44 -25.72
CA LEU A 447 -19.55 1.98 -26.96
C LEU A 447 -18.84 1.49 -28.22
N GLY A 448 -17.62 1.00 -28.08
CA GLY A 448 -16.84 0.44 -29.17
C GLY A 448 -15.58 -0.24 -28.66
N PHE A 449 -14.90 -0.97 -29.53
CA PHE A 449 -13.66 -1.63 -29.19
C PHE A 449 -12.75 -1.77 -30.42
N ALA A 450 -11.46 -2.00 -30.15
CA ALA A 450 -10.44 -2.35 -31.11
C ALA A 450 -9.75 -3.64 -30.65
N GLY A 451 -9.78 -4.68 -31.48
CA GLY A 451 -8.94 -5.87 -31.30
C GLY A 451 -7.61 -5.66 -32.02
N ILE A 452 -6.50 -5.85 -31.30
CA ILE A 452 -5.16 -5.60 -31.81
C ILE A 452 -4.20 -6.75 -31.46
N SER A 453 -3.22 -7.01 -32.31
CA SER A 453 -2.13 -7.94 -32.03
C SER A 453 -0.88 -7.52 -32.80
N HIS A 454 0.19 -7.13 -32.09
CA HIS A 454 1.48 -6.79 -32.71
C HIS A 454 1.38 -5.78 -33.87
N GLY A 455 0.54 -4.74 -33.73
CA GLY A 455 0.28 -3.73 -34.76
C GLY A 455 -0.79 -4.12 -35.80
N TYR A 456 -1.22 -5.38 -35.84
CA TYR A 456 -2.38 -5.78 -36.64
C TYR A 456 -3.69 -5.39 -35.96
N ILE A 457 -4.47 -4.51 -36.58
CA ILE A 457 -5.83 -4.22 -36.14
C ILE A 457 -6.75 -5.29 -36.74
N ALA A 458 -7.11 -6.26 -35.91
CA ALA A 458 -8.02 -7.33 -36.28
C ALA A 458 -9.45 -6.82 -36.45
N GLY A 459 -9.83 -5.75 -35.77
CA GLY A 459 -11.10 -5.09 -36.04
C GLY A 459 -11.34 -3.92 -35.12
N ILE A 460 -12.06 -2.91 -35.61
CA ILE A 460 -12.57 -1.81 -34.83
C ILE A 460 -14.07 -1.80 -35.03
N PHE A 461 -14.82 -1.74 -33.94
CA PHE A 461 -16.28 -1.76 -33.95
C PHE A 461 -16.81 -0.64 -33.07
N VAL A 462 -17.88 0.01 -33.51
CA VAL A 462 -18.58 1.06 -32.75
C VAL A 462 -20.08 0.82 -32.91
N LYS A 463 -20.80 0.82 -31.77
CA LYS A 463 -22.26 0.69 -31.72
C LYS A 463 -22.92 1.60 -32.74
N GLU A 464 -23.93 1.12 -33.46
CA GLU A 464 -24.50 1.83 -34.62
C GLU A 464 -24.90 3.27 -34.29
N LYS A 465 -25.62 3.45 -33.18
CA LYS A 465 -26.11 4.75 -32.69
C LYS A 465 -25.00 5.73 -32.26
N MET A 466 -23.78 5.23 -32.07
CA MET A 466 -22.64 5.98 -31.57
C MET A 466 -21.58 6.29 -32.65
N ARG A 467 -21.82 5.83 -33.89
CA ARG A 467 -20.94 6.10 -35.02
C ARG A 467 -20.95 7.60 -35.37
N SER A 468 -19.86 8.05 -35.98
CA SER A 468 -19.64 9.47 -36.35
C SER A 468 -19.53 10.46 -35.17
N GLN A 469 -19.42 9.98 -33.93
CA GLN A 469 -19.18 10.80 -32.73
C GLN A 469 -17.70 10.83 -32.30
N GLY A 470 -16.77 10.42 -33.18
CA GLY A 470 -15.33 10.42 -32.89
C GLY A 470 -14.79 9.18 -32.17
N ILE A 471 -15.64 8.24 -31.74
CA ILE A 471 -15.22 7.02 -30.99
C ILE A 471 -14.24 6.15 -31.79
N GLY A 472 -14.56 5.84 -33.05
CA GLY A 472 -13.67 5.05 -33.90
C GLY A 472 -12.31 5.74 -34.13
N LYS A 473 -12.33 7.08 -34.22
CA LYS A 473 -11.11 7.88 -34.30
C LYS A 473 -10.31 7.82 -32.99
N ALA A 474 -10.95 7.92 -31.83
CA ALA A 474 -10.30 7.80 -30.54
C ALA A 474 -9.59 6.44 -30.37
N LEU A 475 -10.24 5.35 -30.76
CA LEU A 475 -9.64 4.00 -30.75
C LEU A 475 -8.43 3.90 -31.69
N VAL A 476 -8.54 4.41 -32.93
CA VAL A 476 -7.42 4.40 -33.88
C VAL A 476 -6.27 5.28 -33.39
N ASP A 477 -6.54 6.49 -32.92
CA ASP A 477 -5.51 7.41 -32.43
C ASP A 477 -4.80 6.82 -31.20
N PHE A 478 -5.53 6.20 -30.27
CA PHE A 478 -4.94 5.46 -29.15
C PHE A 478 -3.99 4.34 -29.63
N CYS A 479 -4.40 3.53 -30.62
CA CYS A 479 -3.52 2.52 -31.19
C CYS A 479 -2.27 3.15 -31.84
N LYS A 480 -2.40 4.27 -32.55
CA LYS A 480 -1.26 4.97 -33.19
C LYS A 480 -0.24 5.49 -32.19
N GLU A 481 -0.68 5.85 -30.98
CA GLU A 481 0.24 6.27 -29.91
C GLU A 481 1.00 5.08 -29.30
N LYS A 482 0.51 3.85 -29.46
CA LYS A 482 1.08 2.64 -28.86
C LYS A 482 1.95 1.81 -29.82
N TYR A 483 1.65 1.85 -31.12
CA TYR A 483 2.37 1.05 -32.13
C TYR A 483 3.01 1.96 -33.19
N PRO A 484 4.27 1.70 -33.58
CA PRO A 484 4.97 2.51 -34.59
C PRO A 484 4.43 2.30 -36.01
N GLU A 485 3.82 1.15 -36.26
CA GLU A 485 3.17 0.79 -37.52
C GLU A 485 1.89 0.02 -37.19
N LEU A 486 0.84 0.29 -37.95
CA LEU A 486 -0.44 -0.40 -37.86
C LEU A 486 -0.84 -0.91 -39.23
N PHE A 487 -1.40 -2.11 -39.30
CA PHE A 487 -1.95 -2.64 -40.53
C PHE A 487 -3.25 -3.40 -40.28
N LEU A 488 -4.10 -3.48 -41.29
CA LEU A 488 -5.43 -4.08 -41.20
C LEU A 488 -5.91 -4.61 -42.53
N HIS A 489 -6.89 -5.50 -42.47
CA HIS A 489 -7.63 -5.96 -43.64
C HIS A 489 -9.05 -5.40 -43.61
N VAL A 490 -9.51 -4.87 -44.75
CA VAL A 490 -10.86 -4.34 -44.89
C VAL A 490 -11.44 -4.75 -46.23
N TYR A 491 -12.65 -5.33 -46.23
CA TYR A 491 -13.31 -5.70 -47.48
C TYR A 491 -13.53 -4.49 -48.38
N CYS A 492 -13.22 -4.62 -49.68
CA CYS A 492 -13.37 -3.54 -50.65
C CYS A 492 -14.85 -3.08 -50.77
N LYS A 493 -15.80 -3.99 -50.49
CA LYS A 493 -17.24 -3.70 -50.42
C LYS A 493 -17.63 -2.84 -49.22
N ASN A 494 -16.85 -2.84 -48.14
CA ASN A 494 -17.08 -1.97 -46.97
C ASN A 494 -16.50 -0.56 -47.21
N ARG A 495 -17.07 0.16 -48.18
CA ARG A 495 -16.61 1.49 -48.59
C ARG A 495 -16.55 2.49 -47.44
N LYS A 496 -17.47 2.40 -46.48
CA LYS A 496 -17.50 3.28 -45.28
C LYS A 496 -16.25 3.09 -44.43
N ALA A 497 -15.80 1.85 -44.22
CA ALA A 497 -14.58 1.56 -43.45
C ALA A 497 -13.31 1.94 -44.22
N VAL A 498 -13.25 1.70 -45.53
CA VAL A 498 -12.12 2.11 -46.38
C VAL A 498 -11.90 3.62 -46.29
N VAL A 499 -12.95 4.42 -46.54
CA VAL A 499 -12.88 5.89 -46.47
C VAL A 499 -12.48 6.38 -45.07
N PHE A 500 -12.93 5.69 -44.02
CA PHE A 500 -12.49 5.99 -42.66
C PHE A 500 -10.98 5.81 -42.49
N TYR A 501 -10.44 4.65 -42.84
CA TYR A 501 -9.03 4.37 -42.65
C TYR A 501 -8.16 5.29 -43.51
N GLU A 502 -8.57 5.59 -44.74
CA GLU A 502 -7.90 6.59 -45.59
C GLU A 502 -7.87 7.97 -44.91
N ARG A 503 -9.00 8.43 -44.35
CA ARG A 503 -9.07 9.70 -43.61
C ARG A 503 -8.18 9.70 -42.36
N GLU A 504 -8.07 8.56 -41.69
CA GLU A 504 -7.15 8.40 -40.56
C GLU A 504 -5.70 8.15 -41.01
N GLY A 505 -5.38 8.28 -42.30
CA GLY A 505 -4.01 8.26 -42.83
C GLY A 505 -3.45 6.86 -43.13
N PHE A 506 -4.30 5.84 -43.21
CA PHE A 506 -3.89 4.54 -43.75
C PHE A 506 -3.87 4.59 -45.28
N SER A 507 -2.91 3.92 -45.90
CA SER A 507 -2.81 3.76 -47.36
C SER A 507 -3.02 2.30 -47.74
N VAL A 508 -3.69 2.05 -48.87
CA VAL A 508 -3.78 0.70 -49.46
C VAL A 508 -2.39 0.25 -49.91
N GLU A 509 -1.92 -0.87 -49.39
CA GLU A 509 -0.64 -1.47 -49.78
C GLU A 509 -0.84 -2.55 -50.85
N LYS A 510 -1.91 -3.35 -50.72
CA LYS A 510 -2.31 -4.33 -51.74
C LYS A 510 -3.79 -4.70 -51.65
N GLU A 511 -4.31 -5.23 -52.75
CA GLU A 511 -5.60 -5.94 -52.82
C GLU A 511 -5.35 -7.45 -52.80
N GLN A 512 -6.17 -8.20 -52.07
CA GLN A 512 -6.12 -9.66 -52.04
C GLN A 512 -7.51 -10.27 -51.91
N MET A 513 -7.61 -11.59 -52.12
CA MET A 513 -8.86 -12.33 -51.92
C MET A 513 -8.85 -12.99 -50.53
N ASP A 514 -9.88 -12.76 -49.74
CA ASP A 514 -10.07 -13.49 -48.50
C ASP A 514 -10.51 -14.93 -48.78
N LYS A 515 -9.73 -15.89 -48.31
CA LYS A 515 -9.96 -17.33 -48.55
C LYS A 515 -11.22 -17.86 -47.85
N ASN A 516 -11.67 -17.22 -46.77
CA ASN A 516 -12.80 -17.71 -45.98
C ASN A 516 -14.15 -17.27 -46.54
N THR A 517 -14.23 -16.07 -47.14
CA THR A 517 -15.49 -15.53 -47.68
C THR A 517 -15.52 -15.43 -49.20
N GLY A 518 -14.36 -15.54 -49.87
CA GLY A 518 -14.25 -15.34 -51.32
C GLY A 518 -14.39 -13.88 -51.75
N GLU A 519 -14.33 -12.94 -50.80
CA GLU A 519 -14.47 -11.51 -51.05
C GLU A 519 -13.12 -10.81 -51.16
N LYS A 520 -13.07 -9.74 -51.97
CA LYS A 520 -11.88 -8.89 -52.10
C LYS A 520 -11.69 -8.02 -50.86
N GLU A 521 -10.46 -7.93 -50.37
CA GLU A 521 -10.06 -7.06 -49.26
C GLU A 521 -8.79 -6.28 -49.60
N TYR A 522 -8.72 -5.05 -49.07
CA TYR A 522 -7.51 -4.25 -49.05
C TYR A 522 -6.72 -4.57 -47.78
N VAL A 523 -5.42 -4.72 -47.94
CA VAL A 523 -4.45 -4.57 -46.85
C VAL A 523 -4.08 -3.10 -46.79
N MET A 524 -4.40 -2.45 -45.68
CA MET A 524 -4.13 -1.04 -45.46
C MET A 524 -3.11 -0.87 -44.34
N VAL A 525 -2.16 0.04 -44.51
CA VAL A 525 -1.07 0.29 -43.57
C VAL A 525 -1.00 1.75 -43.19
N TRP A 526 -0.79 2.02 -41.91
CA TRP A 526 -0.40 3.31 -41.36
C TRP A 526 0.99 3.19 -40.75
N ARG A 527 1.87 4.13 -41.08
CA ARG A 527 3.23 4.20 -40.55
C ARG A 527 3.36 5.49 -39.76
N GLY A 528 3.76 5.38 -38.50
CA GLY A 528 4.07 6.55 -37.68
C GLY A 528 5.18 7.37 -38.32
N SER A 529 5.08 8.68 -38.25
CA SER A 529 6.18 9.56 -38.61
C SER A 529 7.38 9.17 -37.74
N ARG A 530 8.49 8.71 -38.34
CA ARG A 530 9.74 8.51 -37.59
C ARG A 530 10.02 9.82 -36.87
N LEU A 531 9.95 9.80 -35.53
CA LEU A 531 10.56 10.85 -34.73
C LEU A 531 12.06 10.70 -34.96
N ASN A 532 12.59 11.47 -35.91
CA ASN A 532 14.00 11.86 -35.87
C ASN A 532 14.15 12.67 -34.59
N GLY A 533 14.82 12.11 -33.57
CA GLY A 533 15.08 12.77 -32.29
C GLY A 533 15.58 11.79 -31.25
#